data_AF-A0A1F3PSZ1-F1
#
_entry.id   AF-A0A1F3PSZ1-F1
#
_cell.length_a   1.000
_cell.length_b   1.000
_cell.length_c   1.000
_cell.angle_alpha   90.00
_cell.angle_beta   90.00
_cell.angle_gamma   90.00
#
_symmetry.space_group_name_H-M   'P 1'
#
loop_
_entity.id
_entity.type
_entity.pdbx_description
1 polymer ?
#
loop_
_entity_poly.entity_id
_entity_poly.type
_entity_poly.pdbx_seq_one_letter_code
_entity_poly.pdbx_strand_id
1 'polypeptide(L)'
;MSQCKLCLGEKELIKKSHIIPDFMYKDLFDNRHKIRAFSPLQRLKGEGFVKMPSSGEYEGGLLCADCDGKKIGSYEDYAKKAIYGGPLRKSISPICKNFIDPKGLKFTICENIEYRRFKLFILSILWRSSISKREFFKDIDLGKHEEIIRRMLIEGDPGRIDDYPISFMTFLNDKKMSNDIIAQPRRIENKDGISSFVFIISGMIYRIYINSEEKNIPKEVIENTLSEKNKMTILQIPEGTGMDFLMRFAGIDTRKKNH
;
A
#
# COMPACT_ATOMS: atom_id res chain seq x y z
N MET A 1 13.76 23.68 -16.84
CA MET A 1 13.72 22.21 -16.90
C MET A 1 14.43 21.67 -15.67
N SER A 2 14.06 20.49 -15.22
CA SER A 2 14.67 19.83 -14.08
C SER A 2 14.71 18.33 -14.32
N GLN A 3 15.63 17.64 -13.65
CA GLN A 3 15.76 16.19 -13.79
C GLN A 3 14.53 15.45 -13.25
N CYS A 4 13.92 14.58 -14.07
CA CYS A 4 12.86 13.70 -13.63
C CYS A 4 13.41 12.57 -12.76
N LYS A 5 12.82 12.35 -11.57
CA LYS A 5 13.31 11.34 -10.63
C LYS A 5 13.18 9.88 -11.14
N LEU A 6 12.28 9.59 -12.08
CA LEU A 6 12.11 8.23 -12.62
C LEU A 6 13.02 7.94 -13.81
N CYS A 7 12.98 8.76 -14.88
CA CYS A 7 13.81 8.51 -16.08
C CYS A 7 15.19 9.18 -16.04
N LEU A 8 15.47 10.02 -15.05
CA LEU A 8 16.72 10.76 -14.86
C LEU A 8 17.07 11.74 -15.99
N GLY A 9 16.15 11.98 -16.93
CA GLY A 9 16.32 12.96 -18.00
C GLY A 9 15.88 14.37 -17.59
N GLU A 10 16.53 15.39 -18.17
CA GLU A 10 16.10 16.79 -18.09
C GLU A 10 14.78 16.99 -18.84
N LYS A 11 13.71 17.34 -18.10
CA LYS A 11 12.35 17.46 -18.64
C LYS A 11 11.61 18.62 -17.98
N GLU A 12 10.45 18.95 -18.55
CA GLU A 12 9.43 19.69 -17.81
C GLU A 12 8.74 18.72 -16.84
N LEU A 13 8.74 19.08 -15.56
CA LEU A 13 8.14 18.27 -14.51
C LEU A 13 6.72 18.74 -14.23
N ILE A 14 5.82 17.79 -13.97
CA ILE A 14 4.42 18.11 -13.72
C ILE A 14 4.25 18.83 -12.38
N LYS A 15 3.27 19.73 -12.32
CA LYS A 15 2.97 20.51 -11.10
C LYS A 15 2.26 19.69 -10.03
N LYS A 16 1.64 18.56 -10.41
CA LYS A 16 0.89 17.68 -9.51
C LYS A 16 1.13 16.23 -9.91
N SER A 17 1.97 15.52 -9.14
CA SER A 17 2.09 14.06 -9.18
C SER A 17 1.38 13.50 -7.95
N HIS A 18 0.46 12.56 -8.14
CA HIS A 18 -0.17 11.87 -7.01
C HIS A 18 0.84 10.88 -6.44
N ILE A 19 1.10 10.92 -5.13
CA ILE A 19 2.00 9.95 -4.49
C ILE A 19 1.27 8.62 -4.28
N ILE A 20 0.05 8.72 -3.72
CA ILE A 20 -0.95 7.65 -3.73
C ILE A 20 -2.00 8.03 -4.77
N PRO A 21 -2.44 7.12 -5.65
CA PRO A 21 -3.39 7.47 -6.72
C PRO A 21 -4.77 7.85 -6.20
N ASP A 22 -5.40 8.82 -6.86
CA ASP A 22 -6.73 9.36 -6.49
C ASP A 22 -7.80 8.28 -6.32
N PHE A 23 -7.78 7.22 -7.13
CA PHE A 23 -8.79 6.16 -7.05
C PHE A 23 -8.73 5.39 -5.72
N MET A 24 -7.58 5.36 -5.04
CA MET A 24 -7.45 4.73 -3.72
C MET A 24 -8.04 5.58 -2.60
N TYR A 25 -8.34 6.85 -2.87
CA TYR A 25 -9.03 7.74 -1.94
C TYR A 25 -10.55 7.74 -2.10
N LYS A 26 -11.09 7.11 -3.16
CA LYS A 26 -12.51 7.18 -3.49
C LYS A 26 -13.43 6.81 -2.33
N ASP A 27 -13.09 5.74 -1.61
CA ASP A 27 -13.88 5.24 -0.48
C ASP A 27 -13.46 5.86 0.87
N LEU A 28 -12.47 6.76 0.86
CA LEU A 28 -12.02 7.52 2.03
C LEU A 28 -12.77 8.84 2.24
N PHE A 29 -13.52 9.28 1.24
CA PHE A 29 -14.28 10.52 1.32
C PHE A 29 -15.59 10.31 2.09
N ASP A 30 -15.77 11.08 3.18
CA ASP A 30 -17.06 11.15 3.87
C ASP A 30 -18.11 11.93 3.04
N ASN A 31 -19.35 12.00 3.55
CA ASN A 31 -20.46 12.74 2.92
C ASN A 31 -20.17 14.24 2.67
N ARG A 32 -19.08 14.78 3.23
CA ARG A 32 -18.60 16.16 3.04
C ARG A 32 -17.30 16.22 2.23
N HIS A 33 -16.93 15.15 1.53
CA HIS A 33 -15.70 14.99 0.77
C HIS A 33 -14.42 15.18 1.61
N LYS A 34 -14.41 14.70 2.86
CA LYS A 34 -13.23 14.76 3.74
C LYS A 34 -12.66 13.38 3.99
N ILE A 35 -11.33 13.29 4.01
CA ILE A 35 -10.59 12.08 4.34
C ILE A 35 -10.35 12.02 5.84
N ARG A 36 -10.63 10.86 6.45
CA ARG A 36 -10.32 10.59 7.87
C ARG A 36 -8.94 9.95 8.00
N ALA A 37 -7.96 10.74 8.43
CA ALA A 37 -6.67 10.19 8.82
C ALA A 37 -6.71 9.64 10.24
N PHE A 38 -6.20 8.42 10.41
CA PHE A 38 -5.98 7.85 11.72
C PHE A 38 -4.90 8.64 12.46
N SER A 39 -5.27 9.23 13.60
CA SER A 39 -4.34 9.92 14.50
C SER A 39 -4.37 9.28 15.87
N PRO A 40 -3.27 8.64 16.29
CA PRO A 40 -3.19 7.98 17.58
C PRO A 40 -3.35 8.97 18.75
N LEU A 41 -2.76 10.17 18.61
CA LEU A 41 -2.81 11.23 19.62
C LEU A 41 -4.22 11.79 19.83
N GLN A 42 -4.97 12.05 18.75
CA GLN A 42 -6.35 12.52 18.88
C GLN A 42 -7.25 11.44 19.50
N ARG A 43 -7.05 10.17 19.09
CA ARG A 43 -7.80 9.06 19.68
C ARG A 43 -7.56 8.91 21.17
N LEU A 44 -6.33 9.09 21.64
CA LEU A 44 -6.00 9.07 23.07
C LEU A 44 -6.68 10.21 23.86
N LYS A 45 -6.95 11.35 23.22
CA LYS A 45 -7.67 12.49 23.82
C LYS A 45 -9.20 12.33 23.81
N GLY A 46 -9.72 11.19 23.36
CA GLY A 46 -11.16 10.99 23.13
C GLY A 46 -11.69 11.75 21.91
N GLU A 47 -10.82 12.40 21.15
CA GLU A 47 -11.13 13.09 19.91
C GLU A 47 -11.11 12.09 18.74
N GLY A 48 -11.85 12.41 17.68
CA GLY A 48 -12.00 11.53 16.51
C GLY A 48 -10.79 11.52 15.57
N PHE A 49 -11.05 11.22 14.30
CA PHE A 49 -10.04 11.20 13.24
C PHE A 49 -9.56 12.61 12.86
N VAL A 50 -8.31 12.74 12.40
CA VAL A 50 -7.78 13.99 11.84
C VAL A 50 -8.37 14.22 10.45
N LYS A 51 -8.76 15.46 10.17
CA LYS A 51 -9.18 15.88 8.82
C LYS A 51 -7.94 16.11 7.96
N MET A 52 -7.79 15.32 6.90
CA MET A 52 -6.83 15.60 5.83
C MET A 52 -7.45 16.56 4.80
N PRO A 53 -6.64 17.29 4.01
CA PRO A 53 -7.13 17.99 2.83
C PRO A 53 -7.91 17.05 1.90
N SER A 54 -8.97 17.55 1.26
CA SER A 54 -9.90 16.78 0.41
C SER A 54 -9.30 16.34 -0.94
N SER A 55 -8.00 16.53 -1.16
CA SER A 55 -7.37 16.44 -2.49
C SER A 55 -6.32 15.32 -2.62
N GLY A 56 -6.23 14.41 -1.66
CA GLY A 56 -5.24 13.33 -1.63
C GLY A 56 -3.81 13.85 -1.37
N GLU A 57 -2.81 12.96 -1.40
CA GLU A 57 -1.40 13.33 -1.28
C GLU A 57 -0.75 13.51 -2.66
N TYR A 58 -0.44 14.76 -3.00
CA TYR A 58 0.24 15.11 -4.25
C TYR A 58 1.44 16.02 -4.01
N GLU A 59 2.42 15.93 -4.91
CA GLU A 59 3.63 16.75 -4.92
C GLU A 59 4.05 17.08 -6.35
N GLY A 60 4.42 18.33 -6.60
CA GLY A 60 4.91 18.78 -7.90
C GLY A 60 6.42 18.61 -8.04
N GLY A 61 6.92 18.63 -9.28
CA GLY A 61 8.36 18.68 -9.51
C GLY A 61 9.11 17.36 -9.28
N LEU A 62 8.41 16.22 -9.25
CA LEU A 62 9.03 14.89 -9.12
C LEU A 62 9.22 14.20 -10.47
N LEU A 63 8.17 14.18 -11.29
CA LEU A 63 8.07 13.36 -12.49
C LEU A 63 7.72 14.20 -13.72
N CYS A 64 8.20 13.78 -14.89
CA CYS A 64 7.71 14.30 -16.17
C CYS A 64 6.40 13.62 -16.57
N ALA A 65 5.67 14.21 -17.52
CA ALA A 65 4.37 13.71 -17.96
C ALA A 65 4.42 12.28 -18.52
N ASP A 66 5.52 11.88 -19.19
CA ASP A 66 5.68 10.52 -19.70
C ASP A 66 5.87 9.49 -18.57
N CYS A 67 6.64 9.84 -17.55
CA CYS A 67 6.89 8.96 -16.42
C CYS A 67 5.64 8.79 -15.56
N ASP A 68 4.99 9.89 -15.18
CA ASP A 68 3.80 9.87 -14.34
C ASP A 68 2.59 9.30 -15.10
N GLY A 69 2.23 9.90 -16.24
CA GLY A 69 0.99 9.60 -16.94
C GLY A 69 1.03 8.35 -17.83
N LYS A 70 2.17 8.03 -18.45
CA LYS A 70 2.28 6.85 -19.33
C LYS A 70 2.85 5.65 -18.59
N LYS A 71 4.04 5.79 -17.99
CA LYS A 71 4.72 4.64 -17.38
C LYS A 71 4.02 4.19 -16.10
N ILE A 72 3.99 5.04 -15.06
CA ILE A 72 3.29 4.74 -13.81
C ILE A 72 1.78 4.63 -14.03
N GLY A 73 1.21 5.54 -14.82
CA GLY A 73 -0.21 5.52 -15.18
C GLY A 73 -0.69 4.19 -15.80
N SER A 74 0.17 3.46 -16.52
CA SER A 74 -0.18 2.13 -17.04
C SER A 74 -0.37 1.06 -15.96
N TYR A 75 0.41 1.12 -14.88
CA TYR A 75 0.27 0.22 -13.74
C TYR A 75 -0.96 0.60 -12.89
N GLU A 76 -1.17 1.89 -12.70
CA GLU A 76 -2.33 2.43 -11.99
C GLU A 76 -3.65 2.13 -12.70
N ASP A 77 -3.71 2.29 -14.03
CA ASP A 77 -4.90 1.96 -14.82
C ASP A 77 -5.27 0.47 -14.69
N TYR A 78 -4.27 -0.41 -14.73
CA TYR A 78 -4.48 -1.83 -14.49
C TYR A 78 -5.04 -2.08 -13.07
N ALA A 79 -4.37 -1.56 -12.04
CA ALA A 79 -4.76 -1.78 -10.65
C ALA A 79 -6.16 -1.23 -10.35
N LYS A 80 -6.49 -0.04 -10.87
CA LYS A 80 -7.83 0.57 -10.77
C LYS A 80 -8.89 -0.37 -11.32
N LYS A 81 -8.68 -0.90 -12.52
CA LYS A 81 -9.63 -1.82 -13.18
C LYS A 81 -9.74 -3.16 -12.44
N ALA A 82 -8.63 -3.66 -11.90
CA ALA A 82 -8.58 -4.93 -11.18
C ALA A 82 -9.29 -4.86 -9.81
N ILE A 83 -9.08 -3.78 -9.04
CA ILE A 83 -9.63 -3.65 -7.68
C ILE A 83 -11.03 -3.02 -7.68
N TYR A 84 -11.23 -1.92 -8.41
CA TYR A 84 -12.44 -1.08 -8.33
C TYR A 84 -13.42 -1.33 -9.49
N GLY A 85 -13.12 -2.28 -10.35
CA GLY A 85 -13.90 -2.57 -11.54
C GLY A 85 -13.63 -1.62 -12.71
N GLY A 86 -14.05 -2.05 -13.89
CA GLY A 86 -13.79 -1.39 -15.17
C GLY A 86 -13.81 -2.40 -16.31
N PRO A 87 -13.66 -1.97 -17.57
CA PRO A 87 -13.68 -2.87 -18.72
C PRO A 87 -12.39 -3.70 -18.77
N LEU A 88 -12.36 -4.80 -18.01
CA LEU A 88 -11.46 -5.93 -18.22
C LEU A 88 -12.24 -7.02 -18.99
N ARG A 89 -11.55 -7.75 -19.88
CA ARG A 89 -12.18 -8.93 -20.49
C ARG A 89 -12.50 -9.90 -19.36
N LYS A 90 -13.71 -10.50 -19.36
CA LYS A 90 -14.17 -11.41 -18.31
C LYS A 90 -13.18 -12.55 -17.99
N SER A 91 -12.43 -13.01 -19.00
CA SER A 91 -11.40 -14.06 -18.86
C SER A 91 -10.16 -13.65 -18.07
N ILE A 92 -9.93 -12.34 -17.85
CA ILE A 92 -8.80 -11.80 -17.09
C ILE A 92 -9.25 -10.94 -15.90
N SER A 93 -10.56 -10.86 -15.66
CA SER A 93 -11.10 -10.15 -14.51
C SER A 93 -10.76 -10.91 -13.22
N PRO A 94 -10.38 -10.20 -12.15
CA PRO A 94 -10.11 -10.86 -10.88
C PRO A 94 -11.33 -11.60 -10.33
N ILE A 95 -11.08 -12.79 -9.78
CA ILE A 95 -12.11 -13.61 -9.13
C ILE A 95 -11.66 -13.83 -7.69
N CYS A 96 -12.40 -13.25 -6.75
CA CYS A 96 -12.08 -13.36 -5.33
C CYS A 96 -13.07 -14.27 -4.61
N LYS A 97 -12.56 -15.23 -3.82
CA LYS A 97 -13.35 -16.16 -3.00
C LYS A 97 -12.85 -16.12 -1.57
N ASN A 98 -13.78 -16.22 -0.62
CA ASN A 98 -13.48 -16.27 0.80
C ASN A 98 -13.32 -17.72 1.27
N PHE A 99 -12.40 -17.93 2.20
CA PHE A 99 -12.04 -19.21 2.77
C PHE A 99 -11.82 -19.09 4.27
N ILE A 100 -11.89 -20.23 4.96
CA ILE A 100 -11.57 -20.38 6.37
C ILE A 100 -10.66 -21.60 6.48
N ASP A 101 -9.51 -21.47 7.12
CA ASP A 101 -8.62 -22.60 7.37
C ASP A 101 -9.10 -23.46 8.57
N PRO A 102 -8.52 -24.65 8.80
CA PRO A 102 -8.89 -25.49 9.95
C PRO A 102 -8.66 -24.85 11.32
N LYS A 103 -7.87 -23.78 11.40
CA LYS A 103 -7.59 -23.01 12.63
C LYS A 103 -8.55 -21.83 12.80
N GLY A 104 -9.51 -21.66 11.89
CA GLY A 104 -10.50 -20.57 11.91
C GLY A 104 -9.99 -19.25 11.30
N LEU A 105 -8.80 -19.23 10.70
CA LEU A 105 -8.28 -18.05 10.00
C LEU A 105 -9.08 -17.81 8.73
N LYS A 106 -9.69 -16.63 8.64
CA LYS A 106 -10.42 -16.20 7.44
C LYS A 106 -9.48 -15.50 6.46
N PHE A 107 -9.60 -15.80 5.18
CA PHE A 107 -8.81 -15.18 4.13
C PHE A 107 -9.56 -15.17 2.81
N THR A 108 -9.13 -14.31 1.89
CA THR A 108 -9.67 -14.20 0.54
C THR A 108 -8.56 -14.55 -0.44
N ILE A 109 -8.83 -15.43 -1.40
CA ILE A 109 -7.94 -15.65 -2.54
C ILE A 109 -8.56 -14.95 -3.75
N CYS A 110 -7.78 -14.06 -4.36
CA CYS A 110 -8.08 -13.44 -5.64
C CYS A 110 -7.19 -14.04 -6.74
N GLU A 111 -7.82 -14.69 -7.71
CA GLU A 111 -7.17 -15.20 -8.92
C GLU A 111 -7.30 -14.18 -10.06
N ASN A 112 -6.48 -14.33 -11.11
CA ASN A 112 -6.41 -13.42 -12.27
C ASN A 112 -5.95 -11.98 -11.93
N ILE A 113 -5.18 -11.82 -10.86
CA ILE A 113 -4.47 -10.58 -10.57
C ILE A 113 -3.11 -10.65 -11.27
N GLU A 114 -2.95 -9.94 -12.38
CA GLU A 114 -1.72 -9.92 -13.18
C GLU A 114 -0.54 -9.45 -12.33
N TYR A 115 0.38 -10.39 -12.06
CA TYR A 115 1.47 -10.25 -11.12
C TYR A 115 2.33 -9.01 -11.38
N ARG A 116 2.78 -8.85 -12.63
CA ARG A 116 3.78 -7.85 -13.00
C ARG A 116 3.25 -6.44 -12.79
N ARG A 117 2.12 -6.10 -13.40
CA ARG A 117 1.53 -4.76 -13.30
C ARG A 117 1.08 -4.47 -11.88
N PHE A 118 0.51 -5.44 -11.17
CA PHE A 118 0.04 -5.20 -9.81
C PHE A 118 1.20 -5.00 -8.83
N LYS A 119 2.28 -5.78 -8.93
CA LYS A 119 3.49 -5.58 -8.11
C LYS A 119 4.12 -4.22 -8.39
N LEU A 120 4.30 -3.85 -9.66
CA LEU A 120 4.88 -2.57 -10.06
C LEU A 120 4.02 -1.38 -9.65
N PHE A 121 2.70 -1.53 -9.65
CA PHE A 121 1.77 -0.53 -9.10
C PHE A 121 2.05 -0.30 -7.61
N ILE A 122 2.09 -1.35 -6.78
CA ILE A 122 2.35 -1.18 -5.34
C ILE A 122 3.74 -0.61 -5.08
N LEU A 123 4.75 -1.09 -5.81
CA LEU A 123 6.11 -0.56 -5.71
C LEU A 123 6.22 0.90 -6.16
N SER A 124 5.40 1.35 -7.12
CA SER A 124 5.36 2.76 -7.54
C SER A 124 4.86 3.69 -6.44
N ILE A 125 3.92 3.22 -5.61
CA ILE A 125 3.45 3.98 -4.45
C ILE A 125 4.58 4.09 -3.43
N LEU A 126 5.19 2.97 -3.06
CA LEU A 126 6.30 2.93 -2.11
C LEU A 126 7.47 3.84 -2.56
N TRP A 127 7.87 3.73 -3.82
CA TRP A 127 8.95 4.53 -4.39
C TRP A 127 8.63 6.02 -4.40
N ARG A 128 7.43 6.42 -4.86
CA ARG A 128 7.00 7.83 -4.82
C ARG A 128 6.92 8.36 -3.39
N SER A 129 6.50 7.55 -2.43
CA SER A 129 6.50 7.91 -1.01
C SER A 129 7.91 8.19 -0.48
N SER A 130 8.93 7.40 -0.88
CA SER A 130 10.34 7.61 -0.48
C SER A 130 10.91 8.92 -1.01
N ILE A 131 10.60 9.29 -2.26
CA ILE A 131 11.13 10.50 -2.88
C ILE A 131 10.31 11.77 -2.57
N SER A 132 9.22 11.64 -1.81
CA SER A 132 8.33 12.74 -1.45
C SER A 132 8.84 13.49 -0.23
N LYS A 133 8.63 14.80 -0.20
CA LYS A 133 8.95 15.66 0.96
C LYS A 133 7.74 15.92 1.87
N ARG A 134 6.60 15.29 1.59
CA ARG A 134 5.36 15.50 2.36
C ARG A 134 5.52 14.85 3.74
N GLU A 135 5.11 15.57 4.78
CA GLU A 135 5.14 15.10 6.18
C GLU A 135 4.44 13.74 6.36
N PHE A 136 3.41 13.47 5.56
CA PHE A 136 2.69 12.20 5.58
C PHE A 136 3.56 10.99 5.18
N PHE A 137 4.65 11.17 4.43
CA PHE A 137 5.54 10.07 4.00
C PHE A 137 6.91 10.08 4.70
N LYS A 138 7.10 10.90 5.74
CA LYS A 138 8.41 11.10 6.37
C LYS A 138 9.10 9.84 6.92
N ASP A 139 8.33 8.79 7.25
CA ASP A 139 8.85 7.53 7.78
C ASP A 139 9.21 6.53 6.67
N ILE A 140 9.09 6.94 5.40
CA ILE A 140 9.42 6.12 4.23
C ILE A 140 10.76 6.56 3.68
N ASP A 141 11.78 5.75 3.97
CA ASP A 141 13.13 5.89 3.44
C ASP A 141 13.60 4.53 2.92
N LEU A 142 13.76 4.44 1.59
CA LEU A 142 14.22 3.22 0.93
C LEU A 142 15.74 3.04 0.94
N GLY A 143 16.53 4.07 1.23
CA GLY A 143 17.98 4.06 1.08
C GLY A 143 18.40 3.45 -0.28
N LYS A 144 19.26 2.42 -0.24
CA LYS A 144 19.74 1.74 -1.46
C LYS A 144 18.63 1.10 -2.31
N HIS A 145 17.47 0.79 -1.73
CA HIS A 145 16.36 0.18 -2.45
C HIS A 145 15.61 1.18 -3.35
N GLU A 146 15.83 2.49 -3.17
CA GLU A 146 15.18 3.51 -3.99
C GLU A 146 15.55 3.36 -5.47
N GLU A 147 16.85 3.22 -5.77
CA GLU A 147 17.35 3.05 -7.14
C GLU A 147 16.96 1.69 -7.73
N ILE A 148 16.97 0.63 -6.91
CA ILE A 148 16.54 -0.70 -7.34
C ILE A 148 15.08 -0.65 -7.80
N ILE A 149 14.19 -0.11 -6.96
CA ILE A 149 12.77 0.00 -7.31
C ILE A 149 12.57 0.98 -8.48
N ARG A 150 13.30 2.10 -8.56
CA ARG A 150 13.25 3.01 -9.71
C ARG A 150 13.51 2.25 -11.03
N ARG A 151 14.53 1.40 -11.05
CA ARG A 151 14.88 0.57 -12.21
C ARG A 151 13.78 -0.44 -12.55
N MET A 152 13.28 -1.16 -11.56
CA MET A 152 12.13 -2.06 -11.73
C MET A 152 10.93 -1.34 -12.37
N LEU A 153 10.64 -0.12 -11.93
CA LEU A 153 9.55 0.69 -12.45
C LEU A 153 9.77 1.12 -13.90
N ILE A 154 10.94 1.66 -14.25
CA ILE A 154 11.22 2.17 -15.61
C ILE A 154 11.42 1.03 -16.62
N GLU A 155 12.07 -0.07 -16.23
CA GLU A 155 12.25 -1.28 -17.05
C GLU A 155 10.93 -2.06 -17.12
N GLY A 156 10.06 -1.87 -16.13
CA GLY A 156 8.84 -2.62 -15.94
C GLY A 156 9.10 -4.08 -15.57
N ASP A 157 10.22 -4.38 -14.94
CA ASP A 157 10.56 -5.71 -14.45
C ASP A 157 10.17 -5.80 -12.97
N PRO A 158 9.26 -6.72 -12.57
CA PRO A 158 8.85 -6.85 -11.18
C PRO A 158 9.92 -7.50 -10.29
N GLY A 159 11.07 -7.90 -10.84
CA GLY A 159 12.10 -8.65 -10.13
C GLY A 159 11.59 -10.01 -9.66
N ARG A 160 12.35 -10.65 -8.78
CA ARG A 160 11.98 -11.95 -8.20
C ARG A 160 10.87 -11.78 -7.18
N ILE A 161 10.11 -12.85 -6.97
CA ILE A 161 9.04 -12.90 -5.96
C ILE A 161 9.52 -12.54 -4.54
N ASP A 162 10.78 -12.88 -4.23
CA ASP A 162 11.42 -12.70 -2.95
C ASP A 162 12.16 -11.36 -2.80
N ASP A 163 12.33 -10.54 -3.84
CA ASP A 163 13.03 -9.25 -3.71
C ASP A 163 12.25 -8.24 -2.85
N TYR A 164 10.95 -8.11 -3.16
CA TYR A 164 10.00 -7.25 -2.44
C TYR A 164 8.64 -7.96 -2.30
N PRO A 165 8.53 -8.97 -1.42
CA PRO A 165 7.26 -9.65 -1.17
C PRO A 165 6.20 -8.68 -0.65
N ILE A 166 4.94 -8.89 -1.05
CA ILE A 166 3.82 -8.04 -0.69
C ILE A 166 2.71 -8.93 -0.10
N SER A 167 2.46 -8.76 1.19
CA SER A 167 1.32 -9.40 1.86
C SER A 167 0.18 -8.40 2.03
N PHE A 168 -1.05 -8.89 1.87
CA PHE A 168 -2.26 -8.09 2.01
C PHE A 168 -3.04 -8.55 3.22
N MET A 169 -3.52 -7.59 4.00
CA MET A 169 -4.44 -7.83 5.10
C MET A 169 -5.63 -6.88 4.98
N THR A 170 -6.76 -7.23 5.59
CA THR A 170 -7.91 -6.33 5.68
C THR A 170 -8.61 -6.49 7.02
N PHE A 171 -9.22 -5.41 7.49
CA PHE A 171 -10.17 -5.44 8.60
C PHE A 171 -11.60 -5.10 8.15
N LEU A 172 -11.87 -5.06 6.84
CA LEU A 172 -13.19 -4.76 6.26
C LEU A 172 -14.24 -5.84 6.57
N ASN A 173 -13.82 -7.02 7.02
CA ASN A 173 -14.71 -8.06 7.54
C ASN A 173 -15.36 -7.66 8.88
N ASP A 174 -14.81 -6.67 9.60
CA ASP A 174 -15.39 -6.12 10.82
C ASP A 174 -16.23 -4.87 10.50
N LYS A 175 -17.56 -5.02 10.56
CA LYS A 175 -18.50 -3.93 10.26
C LYS A 175 -18.46 -2.78 11.28
N LYS A 176 -17.84 -2.97 12.45
CA LYS A 176 -17.67 -1.92 13.46
C LYS A 176 -16.46 -1.03 13.16
N MET A 177 -15.57 -1.49 12.28
CA MET A 177 -14.42 -0.72 11.84
C MET A 177 -14.82 0.26 10.74
N SER A 178 -14.30 1.48 10.83
CA SER A 178 -14.45 2.47 9.76
C SER A 178 -13.62 2.04 8.55
N ASN A 179 -14.23 2.04 7.37
CA ASN A 179 -13.54 1.72 6.10
C ASN A 179 -12.89 2.95 5.45
N ASP A 180 -13.18 4.15 5.94
CA ASP A 180 -12.69 5.44 5.45
C ASP A 180 -11.34 5.87 6.09
N ILE A 181 -10.51 4.91 6.49
CA ILE A 181 -9.26 5.16 7.22
C ILE A 181 -8.06 5.18 6.28
N ILE A 182 -7.25 6.24 6.39
CA ILE A 182 -5.86 6.24 5.94
C ILE A 182 -4.91 6.50 7.12
N ALA A 183 -3.79 5.79 7.19
CA ALA A 183 -2.77 6.03 8.21
C ALA A 183 -1.45 6.44 7.55
N GLN A 184 -0.67 7.28 8.26
CA GLN A 184 0.71 7.60 7.87
C GLN A 184 1.46 6.28 7.65
N PRO A 185 2.00 6.01 6.45
CA PRO A 185 2.75 4.79 6.21
C PRO A 185 4.04 4.80 7.01
N ARG A 186 4.51 3.61 7.40
CA ARG A 186 5.64 3.44 8.31
C ARG A 186 6.55 2.31 7.88
N ARG A 187 7.82 2.44 8.22
CA ARG A 187 8.77 1.33 8.29
C ARG A 187 8.59 0.58 9.62
N ILE A 188 8.48 -0.74 9.55
CA ILE A 188 8.35 -1.64 10.70
C ILE A 188 9.39 -2.74 10.56
N GLU A 189 10.11 -2.95 11.64
CA GLU A 189 11.02 -4.08 11.81
C GLU A 189 10.42 -5.08 12.81
N ASN A 190 10.38 -6.37 12.45
CA ASN A 190 9.92 -7.41 13.36
C ASN A 190 11.05 -7.83 14.34
N LYS A 191 10.75 -8.75 15.26
CA LYS A 191 11.73 -9.24 16.24
C LYS A 191 12.91 -9.99 15.62
N ASP A 192 12.69 -10.59 14.46
CA ASP A 192 13.75 -11.27 13.68
C ASP A 192 14.56 -10.26 12.85
N GLY A 193 14.23 -8.97 12.96
CA GLY A 193 14.87 -7.85 12.30
C GLY A 193 14.62 -7.78 10.78
N ILE A 194 13.53 -8.40 10.31
CA ILE A 194 13.01 -8.26 8.95
C ILE A 194 12.29 -6.92 8.83
N SER A 195 12.75 -6.09 7.89
CA SER A 195 12.20 -4.77 7.65
C SER A 195 11.06 -4.82 6.62
N SER A 196 10.05 -3.97 6.83
CA SER A 196 8.91 -3.85 5.94
C SER A 196 8.32 -2.45 5.96
N PHE A 197 7.69 -2.03 4.88
CA PHE A 197 6.87 -0.83 4.83
C PHE A 197 5.41 -1.21 4.86
N VAL A 198 4.62 -0.48 5.64
CA VAL A 198 3.19 -0.77 5.82
C VAL A 198 2.38 0.47 5.49
N PHE A 199 1.44 0.29 4.55
CA PHE A 199 0.44 1.29 4.16
C PHE A 199 -0.93 0.79 4.59
N ILE A 200 -1.72 1.67 5.21
CA ILE A 200 -3.12 1.39 5.56
C ILE A 200 -3.98 2.40 4.81
N ILE A 201 -4.77 1.91 3.87
CA ILE A 201 -5.59 2.72 2.98
C ILE A 201 -6.93 2.01 2.79
N SER A 202 -8.01 2.65 3.18
CA SER A 202 -9.39 2.22 2.93
C SER A 202 -9.70 0.81 3.47
N GLY A 203 -9.23 0.50 4.68
CA GLY A 203 -9.41 -0.81 5.31
C GLY A 203 -8.54 -1.95 4.76
N MET A 204 -7.71 -1.66 3.75
CA MET A 204 -6.69 -2.55 3.23
C MET A 204 -5.33 -2.19 3.83
N ILE A 205 -4.53 -3.21 4.12
CA ILE A 205 -3.18 -3.09 4.62
C ILE A 205 -2.24 -3.74 3.61
N TYR A 206 -1.30 -2.95 3.11
CA TYR A 206 -0.27 -3.36 2.17
C TYR A 206 1.05 -3.40 2.93
N ARG A 207 1.61 -4.60 3.11
CA ARG A 207 2.90 -4.77 3.76
C ARG A 207 3.92 -5.27 2.75
N ILE A 208 4.91 -4.43 2.47
CA ILE A 208 5.98 -4.66 1.50
C ILE A 208 7.24 -4.99 2.28
N TYR A 209 7.74 -6.20 2.16
CA TYR A 209 8.95 -6.64 2.85
C TYR A 209 10.18 -6.22 2.05
N ILE A 210 11.26 -5.91 2.77
CA ILE A 210 12.57 -5.68 2.18
C ILE A 210 13.39 -6.94 2.40
N ASN A 211 13.73 -7.63 1.31
CA ASN A 211 14.65 -8.75 1.40
C ASN A 211 16.08 -8.24 1.56
N SER A 212 16.87 -8.92 2.40
CA SER A 212 18.28 -8.65 2.57
C SER A 212 19.06 -9.96 2.57
N GLU A 213 20.32 -9.91 2.12
CA GLU A 213 21.20 -11.08 2.04
C GLU A 213 21.40 -11.75 3.41
N GLU A 214 21.27 -10.98 4.50
CA GLU A 214 21.45 -11.45 5.87
C GLU A 214 20.20 -12.13 6.46
N LYS A 215 19.01 -11.84 5.94
CA LYS A 215 17.74 -12.24 6.56
C LYS A 215 16.74 -12.70 5.52
N ASN A 216 16.51 -14.01 5.49
CA ASN A 216 15.52 -14.60 4.61
C ASN A 216 14.10 -14.24 5.06
N ILE A 217 13.27 -13.89 4.09
CA ILE A 217 11.84 -13.72 4.30
C ILE A 217 11.22 -15.08 4.68
N PRO A 218 10.34 -15.16 5.71
CA PRO A 218 9.70 -16.40 6.11
C PRO A 218 8.94 -17.04 4.94
N LYS A 219 9.00 -18.37 4.85
CA LYS A 219 8.36 -19.11 3.75
C LYS A 219 6.87 -18.83 3.66
N GLU A 220 6.21 -18.69 4.80
CA GLU A 220 4.78 -18.39 4.88
C GLU A 220 4.45 -17.04 4.24
N VAL A 221 5.34 -16.05 4.31
CA VAL A 221 5.17 -14.76 3.62
C VAL A 221 5.31 -14.95 2.11
N ILE A 222 6.28 -15.74 1.66
CA ILE A 222 6.49 -16.01 0.23
C ILE A 222 5.33 -16.83 -0.36
N GLU A 223 4.77 -17.77 0.38
CA GLU A 223 3.64 -18.60 -0.08
C GLU A 223 2.33 -17.81 -0.19
N ASN A 224 2.18 -16.74 0.60
CA ASN A 224 0.96 -15.93 0.66
C ASN A 224 1.10 -14.54 0.02
N THR A 225 2.28 -14.21 -0.53
CA THR A 225 2.50 -12.96 -1.27
C THR A 225 1.70 -12.94 -2.58
N LEU A 226 1.58 -11.75 -3.19
CA LEU A 226 1.27 -11.65 -4.61
C LEU A 226 2.26 -12.53 -5.40
N SER A 227 1.74 -13.48 -6.18
CA SER A 227 2.55 -14.52 -6.82
C SER A 227 2.50 -14.48 -8.35
N GLU A 228 3.53 -15.01 -8.99
CA GLU A 228 3.66 -15.11 -10.46
C GLU A 228 2.55 -15.94 -11.12
N LYS A 229 1.80 -16.72 -10.33
CA LYS A 229 0.61 -17.47 -10.78
C LYS A 229 -0.65 -16.58 -10.89
N ASN A 230 -0.48 -15.26 -10.88
CA ASN A 230 -1.57 -14.27 -10.88
C ASN A 230 -2.56 -14.46 -9.73
N LYS A 231 -2.03 -14.84 -8.56
CA LYS A 231 -2.80 -15.10 -7.33
C LYS A 231 -2.35 -14.15 -6.23
N MET A 232 -3.33 -13.59 -5.53
CA MET A 232 -3.17 -12.73 -4.37
C MET A 232 -3.98 -13.29 -3.20
N THR A 233 -3.36 -13.42 -2.03
CA THR A 233 -4.05 -13.78 -0.79
C THR A 233 -4.20 -12.54 0.10
N ILE A 234 -5.42 -12.30 0.59
CA ILE A 234 -5.74 -11.24 1.55
C ILE A 234 -6.15 -11.91 2.86
N LEU A 235 -5.37 -11.71 3.92
CA LEU A 235 -5.71 -12.20 5.25
C LEU A 235 -6.75 -11.29 5.91
N GLN A 236 -7.79 -11.87 6.51
CA GLN A 236 -8.80 -11.11 7.24
C GLN A 236 -8.40 -11.04 8.71
N ILE A 237 -8.21 -9.83 9.21
CA ILE A 237 -7.94 -9.58 10.63
C ILE A 237 -9.16 -10.04 11.44
N PRO A 238 -8.98 -10.80 12.54
CA PRO A 238 -10.10 -11.27 13.35
C PRO A 238 -11.03 -10.13 13.78
N GLU A 239 -12.33 -10.37 13.72
CA GLU A 239 -13.36 -9.40 14.11
C GLU A 239 -13.14 -8.91 15.55
N GLY A 240 -13.31 -7.61 15.78
CA GLY A 240 -13.07 -6.97 17.07
C GLY A 240 -11.60 -6.62 17.35
N THR A 241 -10.64 -7.09 16.54
CA THR A 241 -9.20 -6.84 16.78
C THR A 241 -8.59 -5.77 15.88
N GLY A 242 -9.35 -5.23 14.92
CA GLY A 242 -8.86 -4.23 13.95
C GLY A 242 -8.34 -2.95 14.61
N MET A 243 -9.02 -2.46 15.66
CA MET A 243 -8.58 -1.27 16.38
C MET A 243 -7.26 -1.50 17.13
N ASP A 244 -7.11 -2.67 17.77
CA ASP A 244 -5.86 -3.05 18.44
C ASP A 244 -4.71 -3.14 17.43
N PHE A 245 -4.97 -3.66 16.23
CA PHE A 245 -4.01 -3.65 15.14
C PHE A 245 -3.58 -2.23 14.78
N LEU A 246 -4.52 -1.29 14.56
CA LEU A 246 -4.22 0.11 14.25
C LEU A 246 -3.43 0.81 15.36
N MET A 247 -3.77 0.57 16.62
CA MET A 247 -3.07 1.16 17.77
C MET A 247 -1.64 0.63 17.89
N ARG A 248 -1.43 -0.68 17.70
CA ARG A 248 -0.10 -1.28 17.68
C ARG A 248 0.73 -0.77 16.50
N PHE A 249 0.11 -0.67 15.32
CA PHE A 249 0.73 -0.06 14.13
C PHE A 249 1.21 1.37 14.41
N ALA A 250 0.44 2.12 15.20
CA ALA A 250 0.79 3.45 15.64
C ALA A 250 1.86 3.52 16.75
N GLY A 251 2.31 2.38 17.28
CA GLY A 251 3.28 2.31 18.39
C GLY A 251 2.64 2.46 19.78
N ILE A 252 1.33 2.28 19.91
CA ILE A 252 0.63 2.32 21.20
C ILE A 252 0.31 0.88 21.64
N ASP A 253 0.80 0.49 22.82
CA ASP A 253 0.42 -0.78 23.43
C ASP A 253 -0.94 -0.66 24.14
N THR A 254 -1.96 -1.31 23.61
CA THR A 254 -3.32 -1.32 24.18
C THR A 254 -3.48 -2.26 25.37
N ARG A 255 -2.51 -3.14 25.64
CA ARG A 255 -2.57 -4.12 26.74
C ARG A 255 -2.28 -3.54 28.14
N LYS A 256 -1.88 -2.27 28.21
CA LYS A 256 -1.61 -1.57 29.48
C LYS A 256 -2.85 -0.90 30.12
N LYS A 257 -4.06 -1.08 29.57
CA LYS A 257 -5.28 -0.42 30.05
C LYS A 257 -6.02 -1.13 31.19
N ASN A 258 -5.49 -2.24 31.72
CA ASN A 258 -6.05 -2.91 32.90
C ASN A 258 -5.15 -2.69 34.12
N HIS A 259 -5.17 -1.47 34.68
CA HIS A 259 -4.82 -1.20 36.07
C HIS A 259 -5.74 -0.12 36.61
#